data_AF-D4L2N1-F1
#
_entry.id   AF-D4L2N1-F1
#
_cell.length_a   1.000
_cell.length_b   1.000
_cell.length_c   1.000
_cell.angle_alpha   90.00
_cell.angle_beta   90.00
_cell.angle_gamma   90.00
#
_symmetry.space_group_name_H-M   'P 1'
#
loop_
_entity.id
_entity.type
_entity.pdbx_description
1 polymer ?
#
loop_
_entity_poly.entity_id
_entity_poly.type
_entity_poly.pdbx_seq_one_letter_code
_entity_poly.pdbx_strand_id
1 'polypeptide(L)'
;METLREIVLWIFGVSFFYGCGWELFRWIFVNKRFKEYADGLKTNIPTSEELMQIIRNMNCFLVKQVYYNEQGNVEVQGKYGKHRLNLEDGIIHVIRSKEDSRRNYNYVVEENAILDYIAKEENHTLPMNPFTKYKKAMRLTKLHTASLIGTFGGIFLLVVLYLIPSGNEYIEMVKGGAPSSYPQITYGEAFDDYFSDPDWQYFKSSSDRKVVEFHGKCMYGDKEAKLCFQFIIADDNETFSVEYLDIDGESQNMLTMGIALDSIFSSYEESHGMISSDDAEQNVDLGVDDTILNADHSDENVSDDFTDQTMQEDSLAQDENQYEFDDVDVNNLDYREMYSSFVVEMENEYPGNCTYSLYDINGDGRKDLLLSYGTCNADYENIIYTIDENGAISSTSPFYGIYSFYVAEDGNGLYEVYGYMGVEEVRRLTLQGNQAEEELLWSREIGDGEYYENDNPIEYAQGSDLSLLDE
;
A
#
# COMPACT_ATOMS: atom_id res chain seq x y z
N MET A 1 -8.78 8.84 8.97
CA MET A 1 -9.93 8.78 8.03
C MET A 1 -10.09 10.05 7.19
N GLU A 2 -10.06 11.24 7.80
CA GLU A 2 -10.23 12.51 7.06
C GLU A 2 -9.07 12.81 6.10
N THR A 3 -7.83 12.62 6.54
CA THR A 3 -6.62 12.70 5.72
C THR A 3 -6.65 11.74 4.52
N LEU A 4 -7.07 10.50 4.76
CA LEU A 4 -7.23 9.49 3.70
C LEU A 4 -8.29 9.91 2.67
N ARG A 5 -9.42 10.49 3.10
CA ARG A 5 -10.46 11.02 2.21
C ARG A 5 -9.92 12.14 1.32
N GLU A 6 -9.11 13.04 1.87
CA GLU A 6 -8.49 14.13 1.09
C GLU A 6 -7.49 13.63 0.04
N ILE A 7 -6.64 12.66 0.40
CA ILE A 7 -5.71 12.03 -0.53
C ILE A 7 -6.46 11.38 -1.69
N VAL A 8 -7.52 10.63 -1.39
CA VAL A 8 -8.33 9.93 -2.40
C VAL A 8 -9.05 10.92 -3.32
N LEU A 9 -9.59 12.01 -2.77
CA LEU A 9 -10.20 13.09 -3.55
C LEU A 9 -9.18 13.76 -4.49
N TRP A 10 -7.94 13.94 -4.03
CA TRP A 10 -6.87 14.51 -4.84
C TRP A 10 -6.49 13.59 -6.00
N ILE A 11 -6.26 12.30 -5.73
CA ILE A 11 -5.96 11.28 -6.75
C ILE A 11 -7.08 11.18 -7.78
N PHE A 12 -8.34 11.14 -7.31
CA PHE A 12 -9.52 11.14 -8.18
C PHE A 12 -9.54 12.40 -9.05
N GLY A 13 -9.37 13.58 -8.46
CA GLY A 13 -9.39 14.85 -9.17
C GLY A 13 -8.36 14.92 -10.29
N VAL A 14 -7.09 14.61 -9.97
CA VAL A 14 -6.00 14.57 -10.96
C VAL A 14 -6.33 13.59 -12.09
N SER A 15 -6.73 12.37 -11.74
CA SER A 15 -7.07 11.32 -12.72
C SER A 15 -8.22 11.75 -13.62
N PHE A 16 -9.27 12.34 -13.07
CA PHE A 16 -10.43 12.82 -13.80
C PHE A 16 -10.07 13.93 -14.80
N PHE A 17 -9.28 14.92 -14.39
CA PHE A 17 -8.87 16.02 -15.28
C PHE A 17 -8.01 15.54 -16.44
N TYR A 18 -7.07 14.61 -16.21
CA TYR A 18 -6.29 14.00 -17.29
C TYR A 18 -7.18 13.21 -18.27
N GLY A 19 -8.18 12.49 -17.75
CA GLY A 19 -9.09 11.65 -18.53
C GLY A 19 -10.00 12.49 -19.42
N CYS A 20 -10.66 13.48 -18.84
CA CYS A 20 -11.51 14.42 -19.56
C CYS A 20 -10.71 15.29 -20.54
N GLY A 21 -9.51 15.73 -20.15
CA GLY A 21 -8.61 16.49 -21.01
C GLY A 21 -8.27 15.73 -22.29
N TRP A 22 -8.00 14.43 -22.19
CA TRP A 22 -7.79 13.60 -23.37
C TRP A 22 -9.00 13.61 -24.32
N GLU A 23 -10.22 13.37 -23.84
CA GLU A 23 -11.40 13.33 -24.72
C GLU A 23 -11.68 14.67 -25.41
N LEU A 24 -11.36 15.79 -24.76
CA LEU A 24 -11.48 17.13 -25.35
C LEU A 24 -10.43 17.40 -26.44
N PHE A 25 -9.19 16.94 -26.25
CA PHE A 25 -8.06 17.29 -27.11
C PHE A 25 -7.59 16.17 -28.06
N ARG A 26 -8.12 14.95 -27.93
CA ARG A 26 -7.77 13.76 -28.75
C ARG A 26 -7.77 14.07 -30.25
N TRP A 27 -8.78 14.78 -30.73
CA TRP A 27 -8.90 15.11 -32.15
C TRP A 27 -7.70 15.94 -32.68
N ILE A 28 -7.10 16.80 -31.85
CA ILE A 28 -5.91 17.60 -32.21
C ILE A 28 -4.72 16.66 -32.43
N PHE A 29 -4.52 15.72 -31.50
CA PHE A 29 -3.42 14.76 -31.59
C PHE A 29 -3.58 13.80 -32.77
N VAL A 30 -4.80 13.32 -33.02
CA VAL A 30 -5.13 12.52 -34.20
C VAL A 30 -4.83 13.31 -35.47
N ASN A 31 -5.30 14.55 -35.58
CA ASN A 31 -5.10 15.38 -36.76
C ASN A 31 -3.62 15.71 -37.01
N LYS A 32 -2.82 15.87 -35.95
CA LYS A 32 -1.37 16.06 -36.05
C LYS A 32 -0.69 14.83 -36.66
N ARG A 33 -1.01 13.62 -36.18
CA ARG A 33 -0.43 12.37 -36.69
C ARG A 33 -0.91 12.04 -38.10
N PHE A 34 -2.18 12.31 -38.39
CA PHE A 34 -2.78 12.10 -39.70
C PHE A 34 -2.05 12.84 -40.82
N LYS A 35 -1.43 13.99 -40.51
CA LYS A 35 -0.69 14.82 -41.45
C LYS A 35 0.72 14.31 -41.79
N GLU A 36 1.31 13.40 -41.00
CA GLU A 36 2.72 12.98 -41.19
C GLU A 36 2.98 12.33 -42.56
N TYR A 37 2.03 11.53 -43.05
CA TYR A 37 2.08 10.88 -44.36
C TYR A 37 0.88 11.23 -45.25
N ALA A 38 0.35 12.44 -45.11
CA ALA A 38 -0.82 12.85 -45.90
C ALA A 38 -0.56 12.85 -47.42
N ASP A 39 0.69 13.16 -47.82
CA ASP A 39 1.11 13.17 -49.22
C ASP A 39 1.68 11.81 -49.70
N GLY A 40 1.62 10.78 -48.84
CA GLY A 40 2.22 9.46 -49.08
C GLY A 40 3.71 9.38 -48.72
N LEU A 41 4.23 8.15 -48.69
CA LEU A 41 5.65 7.87 -48.47
C LEU A 41 6.34 7.69 -49.83
N LYS A 42 7.31 8.54 -50.15
CA LYS A 42 8.14 8.38 -51.36
C LYS A 42 9.04 7.16 -51.21
N THR A 43 9.14 6.36 -52.26
CA THR A 43 9.89 5.10 -52.27
C THR A 43 10.44 4.78 -53.66
N ASN A 44 11.54 4.02 -53.70
CA ASN A 44 12.10 3.42 -54.90
C ASN A 44 11.59 1.98 -55.12
N ILE A 45 10.68 1.48 -54.29
CA ILE A 45 10.08 0.16 -54.44
C ILE A 45 9.29 0.12 -55.77
N PRO A 46 9.64 -0.76 -56.72
CA PRO A 46 9.11 -0.75 -58.08
C PRO A 46 7.77 -1.47 -58.22
N THR A 47 7.43 -2.42 -57.35
CA THR A 47 6.22 -3.25 -57.47
C THR A 47 5.55 -3.50 -56.11
N SER A 48 4.22 -3.70 -56.13
CA SER A 48 3.45 -4.07 -54.93
C SER A 48 3.89 -5.42 -54.33
N GLU A 49 4.45 -6.30 -55.16
CA GLU A 49 4.99 -7.59 -54.71
C GLU A 49 6.26 -7.40 -53.88
N GLU A 50 7.17 -6.53 -54.32
CA GLU A 50 8.36 -6.16 -53.55
C GLU A 50 7.98 -5.42 -52.26
N LEU A 51 6.99 -4.52 -52.31
CA LEU A 51 6.44 -3.88 -51.12
C LEU A 51 5.94 -4.92 -50.11
N MET A 52 5.17 -5.91 -50.57
CA MET A 52 4.66 -6.97 -49.71
C MET A 52 5.79 -7.81 -49.10
N GLN A 53 6.83 -8.13 -49.87
CA GLN A 53 7.99 -8.87 -49.38
C GLN A 53 8.76 -8.08 -48.32
N ILE A 54 8.97 -6.78 -48.54
CA ILE A 54 9.60 -5.89 -47.54
C ILE A 54 8.79 -5.88 -46.25
N ILE A 55 7.47 -5.68 -46.33
CA ILE A 55 6.61 -5.65 -45.13
C ILE A 55 6.59 -7.01 -44.40
N ARG A 56 6.72 -8.13 -45.12
CA ARG A 56 6.80 -9.47 -44.50
C ARG A 56 8.14 -9.73 -43.81
N ASN A 57 9.23 -9.18 -44.35
CA ASN A 57 10.58 -9.43 -43.88
C ASN A 57 11.07 -8.39 -42.86
N MET A 58 10.46 -7.19 -42.84
CA MET A 58 10.82 -6.15 -41.88
C MET A 58 10.45 -6.59 -40.46
N ASN A 59 11.33 -6.31 -39.51
CA ASN A 59 11.13 -6.65 -38.10
C ASN A 59 10.16 -5.67 -37.41
N CYS A 60 8.92 -5.61 -37.90
CA CYS A 60 7.87 -4.74 -37.37
C CYS A 60 6.88 -5.53 -36.51
N PHE A 61 7.01 -5.43 -35.19
CA PHE A 61 6.14 -6.11 -34.21
C PHE A 61 4.64 -5.75 -34.29
N LEU A 62 4.29 -4.71 -35.06
CA LEU A 62 2.90 -4.28 -35.24
C LEU A 62 2.19 -5.06 -36.35
N VAL A 63 2.93 -5.64 -37.30
CA VAL A 63 2.39 -6.37 -38.44
C VAL A 63 2.05 -7.79 -38.02
N LYS A 64 0.77 -8.17 -38.14
CA LYS A 64 0.30 -9.54 -37.89
C LYS A 64 0.23 -10.37 -39.15
N GLN A 65 -0.26 -9.76 -40.25
CA GLN A 65 -0.33 -10.41 -41.56
C GLN A 65 -0.34 -9.38 -42.69
N VAL A 66 0.05 -9.82 -43.88
CA VAL A 66 0.09 -9.00 -45.11
C VAL A 66 -0.43 -9.82 -46.28
N TYR A 67 -1.42 -9.27 -46.99
CA TYR A 67 -2.09 -9.93 -48.12
C TYR A 67 -2.58 -8.91 -49.15
N TYR A 68 -2.95 -9.38 -50.34
CA TYR A 68 -3.66 -8.56 -51.31
C TYR A 68 -5.15 -8.57 -51.00
N ASN A 69 -5.79 -7.41 -51.01
CA ASN A 69 -7.25 -7.35 -50.93
C ASN A 69 -7.90 -7.60 -52.30
N GLU A 70 -9.24 -7.66 -52.34
CA GLU A 70 -10.01 -7.92 -53.57
C GLU A 70 -9.78 -6.88 -54.68
N GLN A 71 -9.24 -5.72 -54.33
CA GLN A 71 -8.93 -4.62 -55.25
C GLN A 71 -7.47 -4.64 -55.73
N GLY A 72 -6.67 -5.63 -55.29
CA GLY A 72 -5.25 -5.76 -55.65
C GLY A 72 -4.30 -4.86 -54.85
N ASN A 73 -4.78 -4.16 -53.82
CA ASN A 73 -3.94 -3.34 -52.95
C ASN A 73 -3.26 -4.21 -51.87
N VAL A 74 -2.08 -3.78 -51.41
CA VAL A 74 -1.42 -4.40 -50.27
C VAL A 74 -2.16 -4.01 -49.01
N GLU A 75 -2.63 -4.99 -48.24
CA GLU A 75 -3.33 -4.79 -46.98
C GLU A 75 -2.51 -5.40 -45.83
N VAL A 76 -2.22 -4.56 -44.84
CA VAL A 76 -1.44 -4.92 -43.65
C VAL A 76 -2.40 -4.98 -42.47
N GLN A 77 -2.60 -6.16 -41.90
CA GLN A 77 -3.31 -6.26 -40.63
C GLN A 77 -2.35 -5.96 -39.49
N GLY A 78 -2.60 -4.86 -38.80
CA GLY A 78 -1.91 -4.46 -37.58
C GLY A 78 -2.58 -4.98 -36.30
N LYS A 79 -2.06 -4.52 -35.16
CA LYS A 79 -2.67 -4.68 -33.83
C LYS A 79 -3.94 -3.84 -33.67
N TYR A 80 -4.01 -2.64 -34.25
CA TYR A 80 -5.11 -1.69 -34.07
C TYR A 80 -6.02 -1.52 -35.29
N GLY A 81 -5.73 -2.15 -36.42
CA GLY A 81 -6.64 -2.21 -37.56
C GLY A 81 -6.02 -2.78 -38.83
N LYS A 82 -6.71 -2.60 -39.96
CA LYS A 82 -6.25 -3.00 -41.29
C LYS A 82 -5.85 -1.78 -42.08
N HIS A 83 -4.61 -1.74 -42.55
CA HIS A 83 -4.02 -0.61 -43.27
C HIS A 83 -3.88 -0.96 -44.74
N ARG A 84 -4.53 -0.19 -45.62
CA ARG A 84 -4.45 -0.38 -47.07
C ARG A 84 -3.40 0.53 -47.66
N LEU A 85 -2.42 -0.06 -48.33
CA LEU A 85 -1.31 0.61 -48.99
C LEU A 85 -1.43 0.41 -50.50
N ASN A 86 -1.45 1.53 -51.22
CA ASN A 86 -1.43 1.55 -52.68
C ASN A 86 -0.12 2.17 -53.14
N LEU A 87 0.58 1.48 -54.05
CA LEU A 87 1.84 1.95 -54.62
C LEU A 87 1.58 2.48 -56.02
N GLU A 88 1.69 3.80 -56.18
CA GLU A 88 1.51 4.48 -57.47
C GLU A 88 2.66 5.47 -57.68
N ASP A 89 3.29 5.44 -58.86
CA ASP A 89 4.33 6.40 -59.28
C ASP A 89 5.48 6.61 -58.25
N GLY A 90 5.89 5.55 -57.56
CA GLY A 90 6.95 5.61 -56.53
C GLY A 90 6.50 6.24 -55.22
N ILE A 91 5.20 6.28 -54.96
CA ILE A 91 4.61 6.79 -53.72
C ILE A 91 3.68 5.73 -53.13
N ILE A 92 3.88 5.41 -51.86
CA ILE A 92 2.98 4.58 -51.06
C ILE A 92 1.91 5.50 -50.46
N HIS A 93 0.70 5.40 -51.00
CA HIS A 93 -0.48 6.07 -50.49
C HIS A 93 -1.24 5.17 -49.52
N VAL A 94 -1.64 5.74 -48.39
CA VAL A 94 -2.55 5.05 -47.47
C VAL A 94 -4.00 5.31 -47.89
N ILE A 95 -4.72 4.24 -48.24
CA ILE A 95 -6.16 4.30 -48.52
C ILE A 95 -6.93 4.25 -47.21
N ARG A 96 -7.23 5.44 -46.67
CA ARG A 96 -7.98 5.62 -45.43
C ARG A 96 -9.49 5.59 -45.69
N SER A 97 -10.24 4.81 -44.93
CA SER A 97 -11.69 5.01 -44.86
C SER A 97 -11.99 6.24 -43.98
N LYS A 98 -13.05 7.00 -44.30
CA LYS A 98 -13.44 8.18 -43.51
C LYS A 98 -13.79 7.85 -42.05
N GLU A 99 -14.19 6.61 -41.76
CA GLU A 99 -14.57 6.14 -40.43
C GLU A 99 -13.36 5.69 -39.60
N ASP A 100 -12.42 4.95 -40.20
CA ASP A 100 -11.29 4.35 -39.47
C ASP A 100 -10.29 5.40 -38.97
N SER A 101 -10.04 6.44 -39.77
CA SER A 101 -8.88 7.32 -39.58
C SER A 101 -9.14 8.57 -38.74
N ARG A 102 -10.40 8.99 -38.60
CA ARG A 102 -10.73 10.27 -37.92
C ARG A 102 -10.92 10.15 -36.42
N ARG A 103 -11.11 8.93 -35.90
CA ARG A 103 -11.40 8.74 -34.49
C ARG A 103 -10.31 8.00 -33.73
N ASN A 104 -9.59 7.05 -34.34
CA ASN A 104 -8.72 6.18 -33.56
C ASN A 104 -7.24 6.62 -33.58
N TYR A 105 -6.76 7.18 -32.47
CA TYR A 105 -5.35 7.61 -32.33
C TYR A 105 -4.37 6.46 -32.50
N ASN A 106 -4.66 5.29 -31.91
CA ASN A 106 -3.78 4.13 -31.95
C ASN A 106 -3.63 3.60 -33.38
N TYR A 107 -4.73 3.60 -34.12
CA TYR A 107 -4.75 3.21 -35.53
C TYR A 107 -3.81 4.09 -36.36
N VAL A 108 -3.90 5.42 -36.22
CA VAL A 108 -3.07 6.36 -36.98
C VAL A 108 -1.59 6.29 -36.55
N VAL A 109 -1.33 6.09 -35.25
CA VAL A 109 0.05 5.91 -34.76
C VAL A 109 0.66 4.60 -35.26
N GLU A 110 -0.10 3.52 -35.30
CA GLU A 110 0.32 2.24 -35.88
C GLU A 110 0.60 2.37 -37.37
N GLU A 111 -0.31 3.00 -38.13
CA GLU A 111 -0.16 3.27 -39.56
C GLU A 111 1.16 4.01 -39.85
N ASN A 112 1.40 5.11 -39.14
CA ASN A 112 2.63 5.89 -39.30
C ASN A 112 3.86 5.07 -38.92
N ALA A 113 3.78 4.24 -37.87
CA ALA A 113 4.89 3.39 -37.46
C ALA A 113 5.23 2.35 -38.53
N ILE A 114 4.23 1.70 -39.15
CA ILE A 114 4.44 0.77 -40.26
C ILE A 114 5.17 1.46 -41.42
N LEU A 115 4.76 2.69 -41.78
CA LEU A 115 5.43 3.49 -42.80
C LEU A 115 6.86 3.90 -42.40
N ASP A 116 7.08 4.22 -41.11
CA ASP A 116 8.42 4.50 -40.57
C ASP A 116 9.34 3.27 -40.70
N TYR A 117 8.84 2.06 -40.47
CA TYR A 117 9.59 0.81 -40.68
C TYR A 117 9.94 0.60 -42.15
N ILE A 118 8.97 0.76 -43.06
CA ILE A 118 9.22 0.65 -44.51
C ILE A 118 10.30 1.65 -44.95
N ALA A 119 10.21 2.90 -44.51
CA ALA A 119 11.20 3.93 -44.83
C ALA A 119 12.60 3.58 -44.29
N LYS A 120 12.68 2.97 -43.10
CA LYS A 120 13.93 2.55 -42.46
C LYS A 120 14.58 1.37 -43.16
N GLU A 121 13.80 0.39 -43.64
CA GLU A 121 14.29 -0.72 -44.46
C GLU A 121 14.85 -0.24 -45.81
N GLU A 122 14.18 0.74 -46.44
CA GLU A 122 14.68 1.31 -47.69
C GLU A 122 15.94 2.17 -47.49
N ASN A 123 16.05 2.83 -46.33
CA ASN A 123 17.21 3.64 -45.98
C ASN A 123 17.64 3.42 -44.52
N HIS A 124 18.53 2.45 -44.31
CA HIS A 124 19.08 2.12 -43.00
C HIS A 124 19.81 3.28 -42.31
N THR A 125 20.27 4.30 -43.05
CA THR A 125 20.97 5.46 -42.48
C THR A 125 20.05 6.51 -41.86
N LEU A 126 18.72 6.36 -42.00
CA LEU A 126 17.77 7.31 -41.41
C LEU A 126 17.99 7.44 -39.90
N PRO A 127 18.16 8.65 -39.35
CA PRO A 127 18.44 8.89 -37.93
C PRO A 127 17.17 8.80 -37.08
N MET A 128 16.36 7.77 -37.30
CA MET A 128 15.09 7.54 -36.65
C MET A 128 14.95 6.04 -36.35
N ASN A 129 14.52 5.74 -35.13
CA ASN A 129 14.15 4.40 -34.71
C ASN A 129 12.60 4.32 -34.69
N PRO A 130 11.98 3.52 -35.58
CA PRO A 130 10.52 3.40 -35.66
C PRO A 130 9.87 2.93 -34.36
N PHE A 131 10.48 1.98 -33.65
CA PHE A 131 9.99 1.50 -32.35
C PHE A 131 9.97 2.61 -31.30
N THR A 132 11.06 3.37 -31.16
CA THR A 132 11.16 4.46 -30.20
C THR A 132 10.15 5.57 -30.50
N LYS A 133 10.00 5.93 -31.78
CA LYS A 133 9.01 6.93 -32.23
C LYS A 133 7.58 6.49 -31.93
N TYR A 134 7.25 5.22 -32.21
CA TYR A 134 5.97 4.60 -31.84
C TYR A 134 5.74 4.63 -30.32
N LYS A 135 6.70 4.16 -29.51
CA LYS A 135 6.60 4.11 -28.04
C LYS A 135 6.31 5.49 -27.47
N LYS A 136 7.02 6.52 -27.96
CA LYS A 136 6.81 7.92 -27.55
C LYS A 136 5.42 8.45 -27.92
N ALA A 137 4.90 8.10 -29.10
CA ALA A 137 3.54 8.46 -29.50
C ALA A 137 2.48 7.77 -28.63
N MET A 138 2.69 6.49 -28.31
CA MET A 138 1.76 5.66 -27.54
C MET A 138 1.64 6.07 -26.05
N ARG A 139 2.61 6.81 -25.50
CA ARG A 139 2.58 7.31 -24.10
C ARG A 139 1.30 8.09 -23.80
N LEU A 140 0.84 8.91 -24.75
CA LEU A 140 -0.37 9.72 -24.61
C LEU A 140 -1.63 8.89 -24.31
N THR A 141 -1.80 7.80 -25.04
CA THR A 141 -2.95 6.89 -24.87
C THR A 141 -2.81 5.96 -23.69
N LYS A 142 -1.59 5.55 -23.34
CA LYS A 142 -1.34 4.80 -22.10
C LYS A 142 -1.66 5.65 -20.88
N LEU A 143 -1.29 6.93 -20.89
CA LEU A 143 -1.62 7.89 -19.84
C LEU A 143 -3.14 8.06 -19.71
N HIS A 144 -3.86 8.17 -20.82
CA HIS A 144 -5.33 8.22 -20.79
C HIS A 144 -5.96 6.97 -20.18
N THR A 145 -5.52 5.77 -20.60
CA THR A 145 -6.03 4.51 -20.02
C THR A 145 -5.74 4.42 -18.52
N ALA A 146 -4.54 4.80 -18.08
CA ALA A 146 -4.19 4.83 -16.65
C ALA A 146 -5.06 5.82 -15.87
N SER A 147 -5.32 7.00 -16.43
CA SER A 147 -6.18 8.01 -15.83
C SER A 147 -7.64 7.56 -15.72
N LEU A 148 -8.18 6.82 -16.69
CA LEU A 148 -9.51 6.22 -16.56
C LEU A 148 -9.57 5.21 -15.42
N ILE A 149 -8.56 4.33 -15.31
CA ILE A 149 -8.45 3.36 -14.22
C ILE A 149 -8.40 4.08 -12.87
N GLY A 150 -7.54 5.10 -12.74
CA GLY A 150 -7.44 5.91 -11.53
C GLY A 150 -8.75 6.63 -11.18
N THR A 151 -9.51 7.08 -12.19
CA THR A 151 -10.83 7.70 -11.97
C THR A 151 -11.83 6.71 -11.39
N PHE A 152 -11.95 5.51 -11.97
CA PHE A 152 -12.86 4.48 -11.47
C PHE A 152 -12.44 3.93 -10.10
N GLY A 153 -11.13 3.69 -9.91
CA GLY A 153 -10.57 3.29 -8.63
C GLY A 153 -10.83 4.32 -7.54
N GLY A 154 -10.61 5.60 -7.84
CA GLY A 154 -10.91 6.70 -6.91
C GLY A 154 -12.38 6.79 -6.53
N ILE A 155 -13.31 6.65 -7.50
CA ILE A 155 -14.75 6.62 -7.21
C ILE A 155 -15.10 5.46 -6.29
N PHE A 156 -14.60 4.26 -6.59
CA PHE A 156 -14.83 3.08 -5.78
C PHE A 156 -14.35 3.28 -4.34
N LEU A 157 -13.13 3.80 -4.17
CA LEU A 157 -12.53 4.04 -2.86
C LEU A 157 -13.30 5.12 -2.08
N LEU A 158 -13.79 6.18 -2.74
CA LEU A 158 -14.68 7.17 -2.12
C LEU A 158 -16.00 6.56 -1.63
N VAL A 159 -16.59 5.64 -2.41
CA VAL A 159 -17.81 4.93 -2.00
C VAL A 159 -17.54 4.04 -0.78
N VAL A 160 -16.42 3.31 -0.77
CA VAL A 160 -16.02 2.48 0.38
C VAL A 160 -15.82 3.34 1.63
N LEU A 161 -15.08 4.45 1.52
CA LEU A 161 -14.87 5.37 2.64
C LEU A 161 -16.16 5.99 3.16
N TYR A 162 -17.15 6.21 2.30
CA TYR A 162 -18.47 6.70 2.70
C TYR A 162 -19.30 5.65 3.45
N LEU A 163 -19.09 4.35 3.17
CA LEU A 163 -19.82 3.26 3.80
C LEU A 163 -19.25 2.84 5.16
N ILE A 164 -18.04 3.28 5.52
CA ILE A 164 -17.45 3.01 6.84
C ILE A 164 -18.10 3.95 7.88
N PRO A 165 -18.81 3.44 8.90
CA PRO A 165 -19.35 4.25 9.98
C PRO A 165 -18.21 5.01 10.67
N SER A 166 -18.36 6.32 10.86
CA SER A 166 -17.27 7.17 11.36
C SER A 166 -16.94 6.97 12.84
N GLY A 167 -17.64 6.07 13.55
CA GLY A 167 -17.52 5.90 15.01
C GLY A 167 -18.05 7.06 15.85
N ASN A 168 -18.29 8.21 15.21
CA ASN A 168 -18.67 9.46 15.87
C ASN A 168 -20.00 9.35 16.60
N GLU A 169 -20.96 8.56 16.10
CA GLU A 169 -22.27 8.40 16.76
C GLU A 169 -22.17 7.79 18.17
N TYR A 170 -21.25 6.85 18.38
CA TYR A 170 -21.04 6.22 19.70
C TYR A 170 -20.26 7.13 20.64
N ILE A 171 -19.27 7.87 20.11
CA ILE A 171 -18.54 8.89 20.88
C ILE A 171 -19.53 9.96 21.38
N GLU A 172 -20.38 10.49 20.50
CA GLU A 172 -21.40 11.48 20.84
C GLU A 172 -22.44 10.91 21.82
N MET A 173 -22.81 9.63 21.69
CA MET A 173 -23.69 8.96 22.65
C MET A 173 -23.09 8.91 24.06
N VAL A 174 -21.82 8.54 24.18
CA VAL A 174 -21.14 8.47 25.48
C VAL A 174 -20.95 9.86 26.06
N LYS A 175 -20.47 10.82 25.27
CA LYS A 175 -20.32 12.23 25.68
C LYS A 175 -21.63 12.83 26.18
N GLY A 176 -22.74 12.53 25.52
CA GLY A 176 -24.06 13.03 25.89
C GLY A 176 -24.76 12.25 27.01
N GLY A 177 -24.22 11.11 27.44
CA GLY A 177 -24.78 10.31 28.53
C GLY A 177 -24.35 10.80 29.92
N ALA A 178 -25.01 10.32 30.97
CA ALA A 178 -24.77 10.72 32.36
C ALA A 178 -24.84 9.52 33.31
N PRO A 179 -24.03 9.47 34.38
CA PRO A 179 -24.13 8.44 35.40
C PRO A 179 -25.39 8.64 36.26
N SER A 180 -25.93 7.55 36.82
CA SER A 180 -27.16 7.60 37.63
C SER A 180 -27.04 8.48 38.87
N SER A 181 -25.84 8.61 39.43
CA SER A 181 -25.56 9.45 40.61
C SER A 181 -25.53 10.94 40.29
N TYR A 182 -25.23 11.31 39.04
CA TYR A 182 -25.15 12.70 38.57
C TYR A 182 -25.98 12.89 37.29
N PRO A 183 -27.31 12.74 37.35
CA PRO A 183 -28.16 12.69 36.16
C PRO A 183 -28.29 14.02 35.39
N GLN A 184 -27.72 15.11 35.91
CA GLN A 184 -27.75 16.44 35.30
C GLN A 184 -26.42 16.84 34.64
N ILE A 185 -25.38 16.00 34.76
CA ILE A 185 -24.03 16.28 34.27
C ILE A 185 -23.66 15.17 33.30
N THR A 186 -23.32 15.55 32.07
CA THR A 186 -22.90 14.57 31.06
C THR A 186 -21.43 14.18 31.21
N TYR A 187 -21.04 13.01 30.71
CA TYR A 187 -19.64 12.61 30.66
C TYR A 187 -18.78 13.61 29.89
N GLY A 188 -19.29 14.14 28.78
CA GLY A 188 -18.60 15.17 28.00
C GLY A 188 -18.32 16.43 28.82
N GLU A 189 -19.33 16.96 29.51
CA GLU A 189 -19.17 18.15 30.35
C GLU A 189 -18.18 17.93 31.50
N ALA A 190 -18.32 16.83 32.24
CA ALA A 190 -17.46 16.56 33.38
C ALA A 190 -16.02 16.26 32.96
N PHE A 191 -15.82 15.50 31.87
CA PHE A 191 -14.49 15.11 31.43
C PHE A 191 -13.74 16.27 30.77
N ASP A 192 -14.44 17.12 30.00
CA ASP A 192 -13.84 18.30 29.39
C ASP A 192 -13.43 19.37 30.42
N ASP A 193 -14.12 19.44 31.57
CA ASP A 193 -13.74 20.33 32.69
C ASP A 193 -12.58 19.78 33.53
N TYR A 194 -12.59 18.47 33.80
CA TYR A 194 -11.66 17.83 34.71
C TYR A 194 -10.31 17.49 34.07
N PHE A 195 -10.31 17.04 32.82
CA PHE A 195 -9.10 16.57 32.14
C PHE A 195 -8.52 17.62 31.20
N SER A 196 -7.19 17.66 31.17
CA SER A 196 -6.43 18.30 30.10
C SER A 196 -6.10 17.29 29.00
N ASP A 197 -5.93 17.78 27.77
CA ASP A 197 -5.60 16.97 26.58
C ASP A 197 -6.60 15.80 26.33
N PRO A 198 -7.92 16.07 26.28
CA PRO A 198 -8.92 15.03 26.10
C PRO A 198 -8.88 14.44 24.68
N ASP A 199 -8.81 13.12 24.57
CA ASP A 199 -8.92 12.37 23.31
C ASP A 199 -9.99 11.29 23.42
N TRP A 200 -10.87 11.23 22.43
CA TRP A 200 -11.98 10.28 22.38
C TRP A 200 -11.89 9.46 21.10
N GLN A 201 -11.89 8.13 21.25
CA GLN A 201 -11.78 7.20 20.14
C GLN A 201 -12.89 6.15 20.20
N TYR A 202 -13.27 5.63 19.04
CA TYR A 202 -14.17 4.49 18.93
C TYR A 202 -13.48 3.37 18.17
N PHE A 203 -13.57 2.16 18.69
CA PHE A 203 -13.12 0.96 18.01
C PHE A 203 -14.02 -0.24 18.36
N LYS A 204 -13.92 -1.28 17.54
CA LYS A 204 -14.46 -2.59 17.89
C LYS A 204 -13.33 -3.44 18.47
N SER A 205 -13.53 -4.02 19.65
CA SER A 205 -12.55 -4.92 20.26
C SER A 205 -12.41 -6.22 19.44
N SER A 206 -11.36 -6.99 19.72
CA SER A 206 -11.16 -8.34 19.17
C SER A 206 -12.32 -9.31 19.47
N SER A 207 -13.11 -9.02 20.50
CA SER A 207 -14.32 -9.75 20.88
C SER A 207 -15.61 -9.16 20.28
N ASP A 208 -15.51 -8.35 19.23
CA ASP A 208 -16.61 -7.61 18.55
C ASP A 208 -17.45 -6.72 19.49
N ARG A 209 -16.90 -6.28 20.63
CA ARG A 209 -17.56 -5.27 21.49
C ARG A 209 -17.30 -3.88 20.95
N LYS A 210 -18.31 -3.02 20.98
CA LYS A 210 -18.22 -1.61 20.59
C LYS A 210 -17.66 -0.82 21.77
N VAL A 211 -16.47 -0.27 21.61
CA VAL A 211 -15.74 0.42 22.67
C VAL A 211 -15.59 1.89 22.28
N VAL A 212 -15.99 2.77 23.19
CA VAL A 212 -15.58 4.17 23.18
C VAL A 212 -14.52 4.32 24.26
N GLU A 213 -13.35 4.80 23.89
CA GLU A 213 -12.22 4.99 24.77
C GLU A 213 -11.91 6.47 24.91
N PHE A 214 -11.67 6.88 26.15
CA PHE A 214 -11.29 8.24 26.50
C PHE A 214 -9.91 8.23 27.12
N HIS A 215 -9.05 9.15 26.68
CA HIS A 215 -7.79 9.48 27.33
C HIS A 215 -7.81 10.93 27.81
N GLY A 216 -7.25 11.16 29.00
CA GLY A 216 -7.08 12.50 29.55
C GLY A 216 -5.99 12.57 30.61
N LYS A 217 -5.47 13.76 30.84
CA LYS A 217 -4.47 14.04 31.89
C LYS A 217 -5.08 14.86 33.01
N CYS A 218 -4.84 14.46 34.26
CA CYS A 218 -5.22 15.24 35.43
C CYS A 218 -4.03 15.38 36.40
N MET A 219 -4.16 16.31 37.36
CA MET A 219 -3.17 16.50 38.41
C MET A 219 -3.64 15.84 39.69
N TYR A 220 -2.83 14.92 40.24
CA TYR A 220 -3.00 14.37 41.57
C TYR A 220 -1.91 14.93 42.50
N GLY A 221 -2.27 15.95 43.28
CA GLY A 221 -1.30 16.78 43.99
C GLY A 221 -0.39 17.52 43.00
N ASP A 222 0.92 17.33 43.11
CA ASP A 222 1.92 17.93 42.21
C ASP A 222 2.35 17.01 41.06
N LYS A 223 1.70 15.85 40.88
CA LYS A 223 2.02 14.87 39.84
C LYS A 223 0.94 14.82 38.77
N GLU A 224 1.35 14.81 37.51
CA GLU A 224 0.47 14.52 36.38
C GLU A 224 0.22 13.01 36.30
N ALA A 225 -1.03 12.62 36.12
CA ALA A 225 -1.47 11.24 35.88
C ALA A 225 -2.26 11.16 34.57
N LYS A 226 -2.05 10.07 33.82
CA LYS A 226 -2.79 9.77 32.59
C LYS A 226 -3.88 8.76 32.89
N LEU A 227 -5.11 9.08 32.54
CA LEU A 227 -6.26 8.21 32.72
C LEU A 227 -6.77 7.73 31.38
N CYS A 228 -7.15 6.45 31.33
CA CYS A 228 -7.88 5.87 30.22
C CYS A 228 -9.18 5.20 30.73
N PHE A 229 -10.32 5.64 30.21
CA PHE A 229 -11.63 5.04 30.48
C PHE A 229 -12.14 4.33 29.22
N GLN A 230 -12.67 3.11 29.37
CA GLN A 230 -13.41 2.46 28.28
C GLN A 230 -14.89 2.28 28.63
N PHE A 231 -15.72 2.68 27.67
CA PHE A 231 -17.16 2.54 27.69
C PHE A 231 -17.57 1.47 26.68
N ILE A 232 -18.37 0.50 27.11
CA ILE A 232 -18.90 -0.55 26.24
C ILE A 232 -20.33 -0.21 25.85
N ILE A 233 -20.57 -0.06 24.55
CA ILE A 233 -21.92 0.11 23.99
C ILE A 233 -22.61 -1.25 23.94
N ALA A 234 -23.85 -1.32 24.44
CA ALA A 234 -24.65 -2.53 24.40
C ALA A 234 -25.11 -2.88 22.97
N ASP A 235 -25.48 -4.13 22.75
CA ASP A 235 -25.89 -4.63 21.42
C ASP A 235 -27.12 -3.92 20.85
N ASP A 236 -27.95 -3.31 21.72
CA ASP A 236 -29.10 -2.51 21.34
C ASP A 236 -28.72 -1.16 20.69
N ASN A 237 -27.47 -0.72 20.85
CA ASN A 237 -26.98 0.61 20.42
C ASN A 237 -27.75 1.78 21.04
N GLU A 238 -28.37 1.57 22.19
CA GLU A 238 -29.12 2.59 22.91
C GLU A 238 -28.52 2.84 24.30
N THR A 239 -27.78 1.89 24.84
CA THR A 239 -27.19 1.97 26.18
C THR A 239 -25.69 1.69 26.19
N PHE A 240 -25.00 2.18 27.22
CA PHE A 240 -23.57 1.94 27.44
C PHE A 240 -23.24 1.80 28.93
N SER A 241 -22.04 1.31 29.22
CA SER A 241 -21.52 1.11 30.58
C SER A 241 -20.03 1.43 30.65
N VAL A 242 -19.54 1.93 31.79
CA VAL A 242 -18.09 2.11 32.04
C VAL A 242 -17.54 0.80 32.58
N GLU A 243 -16.56 0.22 31.88
CA GLU A 243 -16.10 -1.15 32.16
C GLU A 243 -14.59 -1.24 32.43
N TYR A 244 -13.83 -0.17 32.16
CA TYR A 244 -12.39 -0.16 32.35
C TYR A 244 -11.90 1.22 32.79
N LEU A 245 -10.95 1.19 33.73
CA LEU A 245 -10.11 2.33 34.08
C LEU A 245 -8.66 1.86 34.12
N ASP A 246 -7.80 2.68 33.56
CA ASP A 246 -6.35 2.62 33.68
C ASP A 246 -5.80 3.95 34.16
N ILE A 247 -4.79 3.89 35.03
CA ILE A 247 -4.05 5.05 35.52
C ILE A 247 -2.57 4.77 35.25
N ASP A 248 -1.93 5.63 34.46
CA ASP A 248 -0.51 5.53 34.07
C ASP A 248 -0.09 4.18 33.47
N GLY A 249 -1.00 3.49 32.77
CA GLY A 249 -0.76 2.18 32.16
C GLY A 249 -1.03 1.00 33.09
N GLU A 250 -1.53 1.24 34.31
CA GLU A 250 -1.96 0.21 35.25
C GLU A 250 -3.49 0.11 35.35
N SER A 251 -4.02 -1.06 34.99
CA SER A 251 -5.45 -1.37 35.12
C SER A 251 -5.91 -1.30 36.58
N GLN A 252 -7.02 -0.60 36.79
CA GLN A 252 -7.60 -0.37 38.10
C GLN A 252 -8.80 -1.28 38.37
N ASN A 253 -9.04 -1.55 39.65
CA ASN A 253 -10.22 -2.30 40.07
C ASN A 253 -11.49 -1.42 40.05
N MET A 254 -12.65 -2.09 40.11
CA MET A 254 -13.96 -1.42 40.05
C MET A 254 -14.19 -0.37 41.15
N LEU A 255 -13.63 -0.57 42.35
CA LEU A 255 -13.77 0.39 43.45
C LEU A 255 -12.98 1.67 43.16
N THR A 256 -11.74 1.54 42.66
CA THR A 256 -10.94 2.70 42.22
C THR A 256 -11.63 3.44 41.08
N MET A 257 -12.22 2.74 40.12
CA MET A 257 -12.99 3.34 39.01
C MET A 257 -14.20 4.13 39.52
N GLY A 258 -14.94 3.59 40.50
CA GLY A 258 -16.05 4.29 41.13
C GLY A 258 -15.62 5.56 41.85
N ILE A 259 -14.51 5.51 42.60
CA ILE A 259 -13.96 6.69 43.31
C ILE A 259 -13.47 7.75 42.32
N ALA A 260 -12.80 7.35 41.24
CA ALA A 260 -12.33 8.28 40.21
C ALA A 260 -13.51 9.02 39.57
N LEU A 261 -14.55 8.30 39.16
CA LEU A 261 -15.78 8.90 38.61
C LEU A 261 -16.44 9.83 39.62
N ASP A 262 -16.63 9.40 40.87
CA ASP A 262 -17.22 10.24 41.92
C ASP A 262 -16.43 11.54 42.12
N SER A 263 -15.10 11.47 42.12
CA SER A 263 -14.23 12.64 42.22
C SER A 263 -14.35 13.58 41.02
N ILE A 264 -14.43 13.05 39.79
CA ILE A 264 -14.56 13.84 38.56
C ILE A 264 -15.87 14.64 38.58
N PHE A 265 -16.99 13.95 38.85
CA PHE A 265 -18.32 14.57 38.84
C PHE A 265 -18.55 15.49 40.04
N SER A 266 -18.06 15.15 41.23
CA SER A 266 -18.13 16.03 42.41
C SER A 266 -17.31 17.32 42.20
N SER A 267 -16.13 17.22 41.56
CA SER A 267 -15.33 18.38 41.20
C SER A 267 -16.08 19.32 40.26
N TYR A 268 -16.82 18.76 39.30
CA TYR A 268 -17.66 19.54 38.39
C TYR A 268 -18.81 20.27 39.13
N GLU A 269 -19.51 19.58 40.04
CA GLU A 269 -20.57 20.20 40.85
C GLU A 269 -20.05 21.35 41.71
N GLU A 270 -18.87 21.17 42.32
CA GLU A 270 -18.22 22.21 43.12
C GLU A 270 -17.78 23.40 42.26
N SER A 271 -17.10 23.16 41.14
CA SER A 271 -16.60 24.20 40.24
C SER A 271 -17.73 25.01 39.59
N HIS A 272 -18.90 24.40 39.38
CA HIS A 272 -20.07 25.02 38.76
C HIS A 272 -21.15 25.46 39.77
N GLY A 273 -20.89 25.33 41.08
CA GLY A 273 -21.78 25.80 42.14
C GLY A 273 -23.14 25.10 42.17
N MET A 274 -23.20 23.82 41.78
CA MET A 274 -24.43 23.02 41.72
C MET A 274 -24.84 22.42 43.07
N ILE A 275 -24.01 22.58 44.11
CA ILE A 275 -24.27 22.05 45.45
C ILE A 275 -25.39 22.85 46.15
N SER A 276 -26.48 22.14 46.50
CA SER A 276 -27.44 22.56 47.52
C SER A 276 -26.82 22.39 48.92
N SER A 277 -26.95 23.40 49.76
CA SER A 277 -26.28 23.57 51.06
C SER A 277 -26.65 22.57 52.18
N ASP A 278 -27.24 21.41 51.89
CA ASP A 278 -27.92 20.60 52.93
C ASP A 278 -27.37 19.17 53.17
N ASP A 279 -26.38 18.65 52.42
CA ASP A 279 -25.84 17.28 52.62
C ASP A 279 -24.39 17.21 53.12
N ALA A 280 -23.89 18.27 53.73
CA ALA A 280 -22.65 18.23 54.51
C ALA A 280 -22.89 17.56 55.87
N GLU A 281 -23.01 16.22 55.92
CA GLU A 281 -22.68 15.38 57.09
C GLU A 281 -23.00 13.88 56.84
N GLN A 282 -22.11 13.19 56.12
CA GLN A 282 -21.81 11.79 56.42
C GLN A 282 -20.41 11.40 55.91
N ASN A 283 -19.39 11.95 56.56
CA ASN A 283 -18.04 11.38 56.52
C ASN A 283 -18.10 10.00 57.19
N VAL A 284 -18.25 8.94 56.39
CA VAL A 284 -17.90 7.59 56.83
C VAL A 284 -16.39 7.47 56.66
N ASP A 285 -15.69 7.79 57.74
CA ASP A 285 -14.29 7.41 57.97
C ASP A 285 -14.13 5.89 57.81
N LEU A 286 -13.55 5.47 56.68
CA LEU A 286 -12.95 4.16 56.52
C LEU A 286 -11.47 4.38 56.23
N GLY A 287 -10.72 4.66 57.31
CA GLY A 287 -9.27 4.65 57.30
C GLY A 287 -8.71 3.41 56.61
N VAL A 288 -7.93 3.65 55.56
CA VAL A 288 -7.01 2.67 55.01
C VAL A 288 -5.59 3.15 55.27
N ASP A 289 -4.89 2.23 55.92
CA ASP A 289 -3.57 2.22 56.54
C ASP A 289 -2.43 2.74 55.65
N ASP A 290 -1.57 3.56 56.25
CA ASP A 290 -0.44 4.28 55.67
C ASP A 290 0.83 3.41 55.58
N THR A 291 0.70 2.09 55.48
CA THR A 291 1.84 1.17 55.54
C THR A 291 1.67 -0.07 54.66
N ILE A 292 2.00 -0.01 53.36
CA ILE A 292 2.77 -0.99 52.56
C ILE A 292 3.00 -0.27 51.20
N LEU A 293 4.13 0.36 50.92
CA LEU A 293 5.28 -0.23 50.23
C LEU A 293 6.49 0.71 50.38
N ASN A 294 7.39 0.38 51.31
CA ASN A 294 8.77 0.84 51.29
C ASN A 294 9.66 -0.41 51.27
N ALA A 295 10.22 -0.69 50.10
CA ALA A 295 11.45 -1.45 49.87
C ALA A 295 11.63 -1.50 48.34
N ASP A 296 12.74 -1.12 47.73
CA ASP A 296 13.96 -0.47 48.19
C ASP A 296 14.58 0.09 46.90
N HIS A 297 15.09 1.31 46.94
CA HIS A 297 15.92 1.85 45.88
C HIS A 297 17.28 1.14 45.90
N SER A 298 17.76 0.72 44.73
CA SER A 298 19.20 0.63 44.49
C SER A 298 19.51 1.44 43.24
N ASP A 299 19.99 2.67 43.48
CA ASP A 299 20.66 3.51 42.51
C ASP A 299 22.00 2.86 42.12
N GLU A 300 22.35 2.88 40.83
CA GLU A 300 23.70 3.29 40.41
C GLU A 300 23.63 4.13 39.11
N ASN A 301 24.16 5.34 39.26
CA ASN A 301 24.52 6.39 38.30
C ASN A 301 24.99 5.93 36.91
N VAL A 302 24.78 6.76 35.88
CA VAL A 302 25.75 7.79 35.40
C VAL A 302 25.12 8.63 34.28
N SER A 303 25.50 9.91 34.28
CA SER A 303 25.14 11.02 33.41
C SER A 303 25.56 10.87 31.94
N ASP A 304 24.92 11.64 31.05
CA ASP A 304 25.54 12.72 30.24
C ASP A 304 24.50 13.17 29.20
N ASP A 305 23.91 14.35 29.37
CA ASP A 305 24.39 15.65 28.87
C ASP A 305 24.01 15.91 27.41
N PHE A 306 23.43 17.08 27.25
CA PHE A 306 22.69 17.60 26.13
C PHE A 306 23.68 18.32 25.21
N THR A 307 23.82 17.92 23.95
CA THR A 307 24.34 18.82 22.92
C THR A 307 23.58 18.68 21.61
N ASP A 308 22.81 19.74 21.35
CA ASP A 308 22.32 20.18 20.05
C ASP A 308 23.51 20.51 19.12
N GLN A 309 23.56 19.88 17.95
CA GLN A 309 24.36 20.37 16.82
C GLN A 309 23.58 20.20 15.51
N THR A 310 23.09 21.34 15.04
CA THR A 310 22.86 21.70 13.64
C THR A 310 24.00 21.27 12.72
N MET A 311 23.69 20.58 11.61
CA MET A 311 24.49 20.52 10.38
C MET A 311 23.52 20.45 9.18
N GLN A 312 23.32 21.56 8.48
CA GLN A 312 23.98 21.95 7.23
C GLN A 312 23.43 21.21 6.00
N GLU A 313 22.59 21.95 5.26
CA GLU A 313 22.27 21.70 3.86
C GLU A 313 23.58 21.54 3.07
N ASP A 314 23.71 20.43 2.35
CA ASP A 314 24.66 20.35 1.26
C ASP A 314 23.93 19.97 -0.03
N SER A 315 24.21 20.78 -1.04
CA SER A 315 23.61 20.79 -2.35
C SER A 315 24.56 20.11 -3.32
N LEU A 316 24.15 19.06 -4.03
CA LEU A 316 24.88 18.62 -5.23
C LEU A 316 23.94 18.04 -6.30
N ALA A 317 24.32 18.33 -7.53
CA ALA A 317 23.58 18.21 -8.76
C ALA A 317 23.59 16.80 -9.38
N GLN A 318 22.69 16.63 -10.35
CA GLN A 318 22.67 15.64 -11.44
C GLN A 318 23.91 14.76 -11.62
N ASP A 319 23.67 13.44 -11.68
CA ASP A 319 24.35 12.58 -12.66
C ASP A 319 23.35 11.57 -13.24
N GLU A 320 23.04 11.74 -14.54
CA GLU A 320 22.31 10.76 -15.34
C GLU A 320 23.33 9.70 -15.80
N ASN A 321 23.44 8.59 -15.06
CA ASN A 321 24.15 7.43 -15.57
C ASN A 321 23.17 6.43 -16.21
N GLN A 322 23.39 6.31 -17.52
CA GLN A 322 22.82 5.39 -18.47
C GLN A 322 23.27 3.96 -18.12
N TYR A 323 22.38 3.14 -17.56
CA TYR A 323 22.63 1.70 -17.40
C TYR A 323 22.55 1.01 -18.76
N GLU A 324 23.70 0.57 -19.24
CA GLU A 324 23.87 -0.45 -20.27
C GLU A 324 23.47 -1.79 -19.62
N PHE A 325 22.51 -2.51 -20.22
CA PHE A 325 22.01 -3.77 -19.68
C PHE A 325 22.96 -4.87 -20.19
N ASP A 326 23.89 -5.30 -19.34
CA ASP A 326 24.67 -6.52 -19.58
C ASP A 326 23.74 -7.74 -19.46
N ASP A 327 23.91 -8.73 -20.34
CA ASP A 327 23.15 -9.98 -20.32
C ASP A 327 23.37 -10.67 -18.96
N VAL A 328 22.32 -10.84 -18.15
CA VAL A 328 22.36 -11.51 -16.84
C VAL A 328 22.84 -12.96 -17.04
N ASP A 329 23.99 -13.31 -16.45
CA ASP A 329 24.46 -14.71 -16.42
C ASP A 329 23.63 -15.48 -15.39
N VAL A 330 22.53 -16.07 -15.86
CA VAL A 330 21.54 -16.79 -15.03
C VAL A 330 22.12 -18.00 -14.29
N ASN A 331 23.36 -18.42 -14.59
CA ASN A 331 24.05 -19.51 -13.88
C ASN A 331 24.95 -19.02 -12.72
N ASN A 332 25.13 -17.70 -12.58
CA ASN A 332 25.95 -17.08 -11.56
C ASN A 332 25.31 -15.75 -11.13
N LEU A 333 24.12 -15.86 -10.54
CA LEU A 333 23.33 -14.71 -10.07
C LEU A 333 24.01 -14.06 -8.87
N ASP A 334 24.18 -12.74 -8.95
CA ASP A 334 24.57 -11.91 -7.82
C ASP A 334 23.29 -11.41 -7.13
N TYR A 335 22.85 -12.10 -6.07
CA TYR A 335 21.62 -11.75 -5.36
C TYR A 335 21.70 -10.36 -4.73
N ARG A 336 22.90 -9.88 -4.40
CA ARG A 336 23.08 -8.51 -3.90
C ARG A 336 22.82 -7.47 -4.97
N GLU A 337 23.28 -7.68 -6.19
CA GLU A 337 22.93 -6.83 -7.33
C GLU A 337 21.42 -6.85 -7.60
N MET A 338 20.78 -8.00 -7.49
CA MET A 338 19.37 -8.17 -7.83
C MET A 338 18.40 -7.66 -6.76
N TYR A 339 18.70 -7.90 -5.48
CA TYR A 339 17.73 -7.72 -4.39
C TYR A 339 18.02 -6.56 -3.43
N SER A 340 19.25 -6.02 -3.41
CA SER A 340 19.63 -4.99 -2.42
C SER A 340 18.74 -3.75 -2.46
N SER A 341 18.27 -3.34 -3.64
CA SER A 341 17.38 -2.18 -3.77
C SER A 341 16.06 -2.37 -3.00
N PHE A 342 15.45 -3.56 -3.06
CA PHE A 342 14.18 -3.83 -2.37
C PHE A 342 14.37 -3.86 -0.85
N VAL A 343 15.44 -4.50 -0.38
CA VAL A 343 15.74 -4.56 1.07
C VAL A 343 16.03 -3.17 1.64
N VAL A 344 16.85 -2.38 0.94
CA VAL A 344 17.19 -1.01 1.36
C VAL A 344 15.98 -0.08 1.28
N GLU A 345 15.14 -0.20 0.25
CA GLU A 345 13.91 0.58 0.13
C GLU A 345 12.98 0.32 1.31
N MET A 346 12.77 -0.96 1.67
CA MET A 346 11.90 -1.34 2.79
C MET A 346 12.48 -0.98 4.16
N GLU A 347 13.79 -1.12 4.39
CA GLU A 347 14.43 -0.66 5.63
C GLU A 347 14.31 0.87 5.80
N ASN A 348 14.37 1.65 4.71
CA ASN A 348 14.17 3.10 4.79
C ASN A 348 12.72 3.48 5.09
N GLU A 349 11.75 2.70 4.61
CA GLU A 349 10.33 2.93 4.86
C GLU A 349 9.91 2.47 6.27
N TYR A 350 10.46 1.34 6.73
CA TYR A 350 10.20 0.72 8.04
C TYR A 350 11.50 0.50 8.84
N PRO A 351 12.20 1.56 9.31
CA PRO A 351 13.49 1.42 9.99
C PRO A 351 13.42 0.50 11.21
N GLY A 352 14.30 -0.50 11.25
CA GLY A 352 14.37 -1.49 12.32
C GLY A 352 13.17 -2.43 12.43
N ASN A 353 12.23 -2.39 11.47
CA ASN A 353 11.02 -3.21 11.43
C ASN A 353 10.91 -3.98 10.11
N CYS A 354 12.06 -4.27 9.50
CA CYS A 354 12.18 -5.00 8.25
C CYS A 354 13.18 -6.16 8.42
N THR A 355 12.79 -7.35 7.99
CA THR A 355 13.65 -8.54 7.93
C THR A 355 13.53 -9.21 6.58
N TYR A 356 14.55 -9.98 6.19
CA TYR A 356 14.49 -10.74 4.96
C TYR A 356 15.20 -12.09 5.06
N SER A 357 14.80 -13.01 4.18
CA SER A 357 15.36 -14.35 4.03
C SER A 357 15.55 -14.70 2.56
N LEU A 358 16.52 -15.58 2.26
CA LEU A 358 16.73 -16.15 0.93
C LEU A 358 16.48 -17.66 0.92
N TYR A 359 15.49 -18.11 0.15
CA TYR A 359 15.20 -19.54 0.00
C TYR A 359 14.58 -19.85 -1.37
N ASP A 360 14.88 -21.02 -1.93
CA ASP A 360 14.29 -21.48 -3.19
C ASP A 360 12.90 -22.05 -2.91
N ILE A 361 11.89 -21.17 -2.87
CA ILE A 361 10.53 -21.50 -2.42
C ILE A 361 9.80 -22.29 -3.52
N ASN A 362 10.03 -21.95 -4.78
CA ASN A 362 9.39 -22.59 -5.93
C ASN A 362 10.14 -23.85 -6.45
N GLY A 363 11.34 -24.14 -5.95
CA GLY A 363 12.15 -25.29 -6.31
C GLY A 363 12.79 -25.20 -7.70
N ASP A 364 13.01 -23.98 -8.22
CA ASP A 364 13.56 -23.73 -9.54
C ASP A 364 15.11 -23.63 -9.57
N GLY A 365 15.74 -23.76 -8.39
CA GLY A 365 17.17 -23.70 -8.18
C GLY A 365 17.73 -22.31 -7.92
N ARG A 366 16.90 -21.26 -7.94
CA ARG A 366 17.27 -19.87 -7.60
C ARG A 366 16.67 -19.50 -6.25
N LYS A 367 17.37 -18.65 -5.51
CA LYS A 367 16.88 -18.15 -4.22
C LYS A 367 15.86 -17.04 -4.46
N ASP A 368 14.70 -17.19 -3.83
CA ASP A 368 13.67 -16.16 -3.73
C ASP A 368 13.92 -15.31 -2.49
N LEU A 369 13.64 -14.01 -2.61
CA LEU A 369 13.70 -13.06 -1.50
C LEU A 369 12.33 -13.02 -0.81
N LEU A 370 12.27 -13.47 0.44
CA LEU A 370 11.13 -13.24 1.33
C LEU A 370 11.43 -12.02 2.19
N LEU A 371 10.60 -11.00 2.11
CA LEU A 371 10.77 -9.73 2.81
C LEU A 371 9.56 -9.52 3.73
N SER A 372 9.83 -9.34 5.02
CA SER A 372 8.84 -9.25 6.09
C SER A 372 9.00 -7.93 6.83
N TYR A 373 7.96 -7.08 6.80
CA TYR A 373 8.02 -5.71 7.29
C TYR A 373 6.71 -5.26 7.94
N GLY A 374 6.81 -4.36 8.92
CA GLY A 374 5.64 -3.76 9.58
C GLY A 374 5.91 -3.43 11.04
N THR A 375 5.16 -2.48 11.60
CA THR A 375 5.42 -1.94 12.95
C THR A 375 4.62 -2.63 14.05
N CYS A 376 3.59 -3.41 13.67
CA CYS A 376 2.74 -4.17 14.56
C CYS A 376 2.08 -5.35 13.82
N ASN A 377 1.41 -6.25 14.54
CA ASN A 377 0.78 -7.43 13.92
C ASN A 377 -0.34 -7.08 12.92
N ALA A 378 -0.87 -5.85 12.94
CA ALA A 378 -1.96 -5.43 12.06
C ALA A 378 -1.52 -4.86 10.71
N ASP A 379 -0.29 -4.34 10.62
CA ASP A 379 0.34 -3.82 9.39
C ASP A 379 1.50 -4.70 8.91
N TYR A 380 1.75 -5.83 9.58
CA TYR A 380 2.83 -6.74 9.20
C TYR A 380 2.50 -7.47 7.90
N GLU A 381 3.33 -7.20 6.89
CA GLU A 381 3.23 -7.73 5.54
C GLU A 381 4.47 -8.57 5.21
N ASN A 382 4.25 -9.55 4.33
CA ASN A 382 5.29 -10.37 3.75
C ASN A 382 5.12 -10.33 2.23
N ILE A 383 6.22 -10.18 1.50
CA ILE A 383 6.25 -10.20 0.04
C ILE A 383 7.41 -11.07 -0.43
N ILE A 384 7.20 -11.81 -1.53
CA ILE A 384 8.22 -12.67 -2.11
C ILE A 384 8.60 -12.15 -3.49
N TYR A 385 9.90 -11.99 -3.74
CA TYR A 385 10.45 -11.68 -5.05
C TYR A 385 11.17 -12.88 -5.63
N THR A 386 10.79 -13.26 -6.85
CA THR A 386 11.30 -14.42 -7.60
C THR A 386 12.06 -13.95 -8.84
N ILE A 387 13.04 -14.73 -9.29
CA ILE A 387 13.81 -14.48 -10.51
C ILE A 387 13.43 -15.51 -11.56
N ASP A 388 13.00 -15.06 -12.75
CA ASP A 388 12.68 -15.96 -13.85
C ASP A 388 13.93 -16.46 -14.62
N GLU A 389 13.70 -17.35 -15.58
CA GLU A 389 14.73 -17.94 -16.45
C GLU A 389 15.56 -16.91 -17.24
N ASN A 390 15.06 -15.69 -17.39
CA ASN A 390 15.68 -14.59 -18.13
C ASN A 390 16.33 -13.56 -17.21
N GLY A 391 16.35 -13.80 -15.89
CA GLY A 391 16.85 -12.85 -14.89
C GLY A 391 15.86 -11.72 -14.57
N ALA A 392 14.60 -11.80 -15.00
CA ALA A 392 13.60 -10.80 -14.67
C ALA A 392 13.01 -11.07 -13.29
N ILE A 393 12.97 -10.03 -12.45
CA ILE A 393 12.40 -10.11 -11.09
C ILE A 393 10.88 -9.88 -11.16
N SER A 394 10.13 -10.70 -10.44
CA SER A 394 8.70 -10.50 -10.23
C SER A 394 8.33 -10.73 -8.77
N SER A 395 7.32 -10.01 -8.28
CA SER A 395 6.86 -10.15 -6.90
C SER A 395 5.51 -10.86 -6.82
N THR A 396 5.25 -11.48 -5.67
CA THR A 396 3.89 -11.86 -5.27
C THR A 396 3.06 -10.63 -4.91
N SER A 397 1.76 -10.83 -4.71
CA SER A 397 1.00 -9.91 -3.87
C SER A 397 1.44 -10.09 -2.41
N PRO A 398 1.43 -9.02 -1.57
CA PRO A 398 1.69 -9.16 -0.15
C PRO A 398 0.70 -10.09 0.53
N PHE A 399 1.15 -10.80 1.56
CA PHE A 399 0.33 -11.58 2.47
C PHE A 399 0.62 -11.16 3.92
N TYR A 400 -0.36 -11.31 4.79
CA TYR A 400 -0.40 -10.63 6.09
C TYR A 400 -0.11 -11.58 7.25
N GLY A 401 0.60 -11.09 8.26
CA GLY A 401 0.81 -11.78 9.53
C GLY A 401 2.28 -11.91 9.92
N ILE A 402 2.52 -11.95 11.24
CA ILE A 402 3.86 -12.21 11.79
C ILE A 402 4.05 -13.73 11.87
N TYR A 403 4.96 -14.25 11.07
CA TYR A 403 5.24 -15.69 11.00
C TYR A 403 6.70 -15.99 11.34
N SER A 404 6.91 -17.11 12.02
CA SER A 404 8.20 -17.80 11.97
C SER A 404 8.18 -18.74 10.77
N PHE A 405 9.21 -18.66 9.93
CA PHE A 405 9.30 -19.46 8.71
C PHE A 405 10.26 -20.63 8.89
N TYR A 406 9.82 -21.81 8.47
CA TYR A 406 10.63 -23.03 8.50
C TYR A 406 10.63 -23.69 7.13
N VAL A 407 11.70 -24.39 6.78
CA VAL A 407 11.72 -25.23 5.59
C VAL A 407 10.74 -26.39 5.79
N ALA A 408 9.89 -26.64 4.79
CA ALA A 408 8.98 -27.77 4.81
C ALA A 408 9.77 -29.09 4.76
N GLU A 409 9.40 -30.08 5.58
CA GLU A 409 10.14 -31.34 5.70
C GLU A 409 10.21 -32.15 4.40
N ASP A 410 9.22 -31.99 3.52
CA ASP A 410 9.17 -32.62 2.20
C ASP A 410 9.89 -31.80 1.11
N GLY A 411 10.48 -30.67 1.48
CA GLY A 411 11.24 -29.77 0.60
C GLY A 411 10.37 -28.93 -0.34
N ASN A 412 9.04 -28.96 -0.22
CA ASN A 412 8.16 -28.20 -1.09
C ASN A 412 7.56 -26.99 -0.34
N GLY A 413 8.19 -25.84 -0.53
CA GLY A 413 7.81 -24.57 0.07
C GLY A 413 8.30 -24.41 1.52
N LEU A 414 7.61 -23.52 2.24
CA LEU A 414 7.90 -23.18 3.64
C LEU A 414 6.71 -23.53 4.54
N TYR A 415 6.95 -23.67 5.83
CA TYR A 415 5.93 -23.60 6.86
C TYR A 415 5.91 -22.20 7.47
N GLU A 416 4.72 -21.61 7.51
CA GLU A 416 4.42 -20.39 8.23
C GLU A 416 3.84 -20.79 9.59
N VAL A 417 4.49 -20.33 10.65
CA VAL A 417 4.11 -20.65 12.02
C VAL A 417 3.66 -19.38 12.70
N TYR A 418 2.37 -19.31 13.02
CA TYR A 418 1.75 -18.21 13.75
C TYR A 418 1.49 -18.65 15.18
N GLY A 419 1.91 -17.83 16.15
CA GLY A 419 1.66 -18.04 17.56
C GLY A 419 1.15 -16.78 18.24
N TYR A 420 -0.10 -16.80 18.72
CA TYR A 420 -0.67 -15.65 19.44
C TYR A 420 -1.78 -16.06 20.42
N MET A 421 -1.75 -15.50 21.64
CA MET A 421 -2.75 -15.71 22.71
C MET A 421 -3.08 -17.18 23.03
N GLY A 422 -2.09 -18.07 22.96
CA GLY A 422 -2.30 -19.50 23.23
C GLY A 422 -3.01 -20.23 22.10
N VAL A 423 -2.95 -19.71 20.87
CA VAL A 423 -3.31 -20.43 19.64
C VAL A 423 -2.09 -20.47 18.74
N GLU A 424 -1.88 -21.63 18.15
CA GLU A 424 -0.87 -21.86 17.14
C GLU A 424 -1.50 -22.37 15.85
N GLU A 425 -1.04 -21.82 14.73
CA GLU A 425 -1.37 -22.28 13.40
C GLU A 425 -0.12 -22.56 12.60
N VAL A 426 -0.12 -23.69 11.90
CA VAL A 426 0.93 -24.00 10.92
C VAL A 426 0.29 -24.10 9.54
N ARG A 427 0.77 -23.25 8.64
CA ARG A 427 0.34 -23.18 7.24
C ARG A 427 1.51 -23.56 6.35
N ARG A 428 1.19 -24.09 5.18
CA ARG A 428 2.15 -24.34 4.12
C ARG A 428 2.11 -23.20 3.13
N LEU A 429 3.25 -22.58 2.90
CA LEU A 429 3.47 -21.56 1.89
C LEU A 429 4.10 -22.18 0.65
N THR A 430 3.45 -22.05 -0.49
CA THR A 430 3.98 -22.45 -1.80
C THR A 430 3.76 -21.35 -2.84
N LEU A 431 4.48 -21.42 -3.96
CA LEU A 431 4.32 -20.48 -5.07
C LEU A 431 3.61 -21.13 -6.26
N GLN A 432 2.53 -20.48 -6.73
CA GLN A 432 1.88 -20.81 -8.02
C GLN A 432 1.95 -19.60 -8.96
N GLY A 433 2.98 -19.58 -9.83
CA GLY A 433 3.26 -18.40 -10.66
C GLY A 433 3.66 -17.21 -9.78
N ASN A 434 2.97 -16.07 -9.90
CA ASN A 434 3.24 -14.86 -9.12
C ASN A 434 2.32 -14.72 -7.90
N GLN A 435 1.83 -15.83 -7.34
CA GLN A 435 0.98 -15.83 -6.14
C GLN A 435 1.58 -16.75 -5.07
N ALA A 436 1.62 -16.23 -3.85
CA ALA A 436 1.80 -17.03 -2.64
C ALA A 436 0.47 -17.74 -2.33
N GLU A 437 0.53 -19.05 -2.15
CA GLU A 437 -0.60 -19.86 -1.70
C GLU A 437 -0.33 -20.40 -0.31
N GLU A 438 -1.26 -20.10 0.61
CA GLU A 438 -1.23 -20.51 2.02
C GLU A 438 -2.26 -21.62 2.26
N GLU A 439 -1.80 -22.82 2.61
CA GLU A 439 -2.65 -23.95 2.99
C GLU A 439 -2.55 -24.20 4.49
N LEU A 440 -3.66 -24.01 5.23
CA LEU A 440 -3.71 -24.37 6.65
C LEU A 440 -3.56 -25.89 6.82
N LEU A 441 -2.47 -26.32 7.47
CA LEU A 441 -2.24 -27.72 7.78
C LEU A 441 -2.99 -28.12 9.06
N TRP A 442 -2.87 -27.30 10.10
CA TRP A 442 -3.60 -27.47 11.36
C TRP A 442 -3.54 -26.20 12.22
N SER A 443 -4.46 -26.12 13.19
CA SER A 443 -4.56 -25.08 14.21
C SER A 443 -4.86 -25.73 15.55
N ARG A 444 -4.23 -25.28 16.64
CA ARG A 444 -4.42 -25.82 17.99
C ARG A 444 -4.33 -24.74 19.07
N GLU A 445 -5.07 -24.94 20.16
CA GLU A 445 -4.89 -24.16 21.38
C GLU A 445 -3.68 -24.68 22.16
N ILE A 446 -2.72 -23.80 22.42
CA ILE A 446 -1.56 -23.99 23.27
C ILE A 446 -1.91 -23.39 24.63
N GLY A 447 -2.17 -24.25 25.62
CA GLY A 447 -2.23 -23.85 27.03
C GLY A 447 -0.84 -23.46 27.54
N ASP A 448 -0.24 -24.26 28.42
CA ASP A 448 1.15 -24.09 28.87
C ASP A 448 2.18 -24.81 27.94
N GLY A 449 1.83 -25.04 26.67
CA GLY A 449 2.64 -25.83 25.73
C GLY A 449 3.72 -25.02 25.01
N GLU A 450 4.67 -25.71 24.39
CA GLU A 450 5.69 -25.12 23.51
C GLU A 450 5.11 -24.93 22.10
N TYR A 451 5.49 -23.82 21.46
CA TYR A 451 5.20 -23.55 20.05
C TYR A 451 5.94 -24.53 19.14
N TYR A 452 5.46 -24.67 17.92
CA TYR A 452 5.98 -25.50 16.87
C TYR A 452 7.33 -24.95 16.44
N GLU A 453 8.29 -25.85 16.45
CA GLU A 453 9.63 -25.65 15.89
C GLU A 453 9.96 -26.93 15.12
N ASN A 454 10.72 -26.78 14.04
CA ASN A 454 11.39 -27.91 13.40
C ASN A 454 12.89 -27.64 13.31
N ASP A 455 13.67 -28.67 12.96
CA ASP A 455 15.14 -28.58 12.91
C ASP A 455 15.67 -27.67 11.77
N ASN A 456 14.81 -27.05 10.97
CA ASN A 456 15.15 -26.29 9.76
C ASN A 456 14.48 -24.89 9.74
N PRO A 457 14.71 -24.00 10.71
CA PRO A 457 14.29 -22.61 10.59
C PRO A 457 14.97 -21.95 9.38
N ILE A 458 14.26 -21.07 8.69
CA ILE A 458 14.90 -20.25 7.65
C ILE A 458 15.81 -19.22 8.32
N GLU A 459 16.99 -19.01 7.76
CA GLU A 459 17.87 -17.92 8.20
C GLU A 459 17.31 -16.58 7.73
N TYR A 460 17.42 -15.55 8.58
CA TYR A 460 16.94 -14.21 8.28
C TYR A 460 17.94 -13.16 8.78
N ALA A 461 17.97 -12.01 8.11
CA ALA A 461 18.74 -10.83 8.49
C ALA A 461 17.82 -9.61 8.65
N GLN A 462 18.29 -8.62 9.41
CA GLN A 462 17.65 -7.31 9.48
C GLN A 462 17.83 -6.56 8.16
N GLY A 463 16.88 -5.71 7.77
CA GLY A 463 16.97 -4.93 6.52
C GLY A 463 18.21 -4.01 6.44
N SER A 464 18.74 -3.62 7.60
CA SER A 464 20.00 -2.87 7.72
C SER A 464 21.28 -3.71 7.53
N ASP A 465 21.17 -5.04 7.50
CA ASP A 465 22.27 -5.99 7.31
C ASP A 465 22.09 -6.77 5.99
N LEU A 466 22.85 -6.40 4.96
CA LEU A 466 22.74 -7.02 3.63
C LEU A 466 23.58 -8.30 3.46
N SER A 467 24.14 -8.85 4.53
CA SER A 467 25.10 -9.96 4.46
C SER A 467 24.53 -11.24 3.84
N LEU A 468 23.24 -11.56 4.06
CA LEU A 468 22.62 -12.75 3.44
C LEU A 468 22.51 -12.65 1.92
N LEU A 469 22.68 -11.47 1.32
CA LEU A 469 22.67 -11.33 -0.15
C LEU A 469 24.00 -11.71 -0.80
N ASP A 470 25.06 -11.90 -0.01
CA ASP A 470 26.40 -12.30 -0.49
C ASP A 470 26.57 -13.84 -0.55
N GLU A 471 25.53 -14.60 -0.18
CA GLU A 471 25.47 -16.08 -0.24
C GLU A 471 25.00 -16.60 -1.60
#